data_AF-A0A7Y0Q4E0-F1
#
_entry.id   AF-A0A7Y0Q4E0-F1
#
_cell.length_a   1.000
_cell.length_b   1.000
_cell.length_c   1.000
_cell.angle_alpha   90.00
_cell.angle_beta   90.00
_cell.angle_gamma   90.00
#
_symmetry.space_group_name_H-M   'P 1'
#
loop_
_entity.id
_entity.type
_entity.pdbx_description
1 polymer ?
#
loop_
_entity_poly.entity_id
_entity_poly.type
_entity_poly.pdbx_seq_one_letter_code
_entity_poly.pdbx_strand_id
1 'polypeptide(L)' 'MNKSVAQVADELGIPSSTLHGWIKATQERPDEPFIGSGQLRPEDHAARELQKRLRDLEEENAILKKAMRIFANDRK' A
#
# COMPACT_ATOMS: atom_id res chain seq x y z
N MET A 1 33.17 -19.65 -8.49
CA MET A 1 31.85 -19.93 -9.10
C MET A 1 31.00 -18.69 -8.93
N ASN A 2 30.66 -17.99 -10.02
CA ASN A 2 29.71 -16.89 -10.00
C ASN A 2 28.55 -17.31 -10.93
N LYS A 3 27.43 -17.76 -10.36
CA LYS A 3 26.25 -18.12 -11.14
C LYS A 3 25.50 -16.85 -11.51
N SER A 4 25.01 -16.76 -12.75
CA SER A 4 24.18 -15.61 -13.14
C SER A 4 22.81 -15.69 -12.48
N VAL A 5 22.13 -14.54 -12.34
CA VAL A 5 20.75 -14.48 -11.81
C VAL A 5 19.81 -15.36 -12.65
N ALA A 6 20.01 -15.41 -13.97
CA ALA A 6 19.25 -16.28 -14.87
C ALA A 6 19.45 -17.77 -14.56
N GLN A 7 20.70 -18.20 -14.34
CA GLN A 7 20.98 -19.60 -14.01
C GLN A 7 20.35 -20.02 -12.67
N VAL A 8 20.42 -19.14 -11.67
CA VAL A 8 19.81 -19.42 -10.36
C VAL A 8 18.28 -19.42 -10.48
N ALA A 9 17.70 -18.52 -11.26
CA ALA A 9 16.26 -18.47 -11.52
C ALA A 9 15.75 -19.75 -12.22
N ASP A 10 16.50 -20.24 -13.23
CA ASP A 10 16.19 -21.48 -13.93
C ASP A 10 16.30 -22.70 -13.01
N GLU A 11 17.36 -22.78 -12.18
CA GLU A 11 17.51 -23.85 -11.16
C GLU A 11 16.37 -23.86 -10.14
N LEU A 12 15.82 -22.69 -9.82
CA LEU A 12 14.70 -22.52 -8.88
C LEU A 12 13.32 -22.64 -9.55
N GLY A 13 13.25 -22.72 -10.88
CA GLY A 13 12.00 -22.78 -11.63
C GLY A 13 11.14 -21.51 -11.51
N ILE A 14 11.77 -20.34 -11.28
CA ILE A 14 11.08 -19.05 -11.16
C ILE A 14 11.50 -18.10 -12.28
N PRO A 15 10.67 -17.11 -12.65
CA PRO A 15 11.09 -16.07 -13.57
C PRO A 15 12.28 -15.26 -13.02
N SER A 16 13.26 -14.97 -13.87
CA SER A 16 14.42 -14.13 -13.51
C SER A 16 14.01 -12.75 -12.96
N SER A 17 12.91 -12.18 -13.47
CA SER A 17 12.34 -10.92 -12.96
C SER A 17 11.92 -11.00 -11.49
N THR A 18 11.38 -12.14 -11.04
CA THR A 18 11.03 -12.39 -9.64
C THR A 18 12.27 -12.39 -8.77
N LEU A 19 13.32 -13.10 -9.20
CA LEU A 19 14.57 -13.16 -8.45
C LEU A 19 15.26 -11.79 -8.38
N HIS A 20 15.23 -11.01 -9.48
CA HIS A 20 15.69 -9.62 -9.47
C HIS A 20 14.89 -8.75 -8.48
N GLY A 21 13.56 -8.93 -8.42
CA GLY A 21 12.70 -8.25 -7.45
C GLY A 21 13.10 -8.56 -6.00
N TRP A 22 13.38 -9.83 -5.71
CA TRP A 22 13.86 -10.26 -4.38
C TRP A 22 15.23 -9.70 -4.04
N ILE A 23 16.19 -9.73 -4.97
CA ILE A 23 17.51 -9.12 -4.75
C ILE A 23 17.37 -7.64 -4.42
N LYS A 24 16.56 -6.91 -5.19
CA LYS A 24 16.32 -5.48 -4.95
C LYS A 24 15.67 -5.23 -3.58
N ALA A 25 14.64 -6.00 -3.22
CA ALA A 25 13.97 -5.87 -1.92
C ALA A 25 14.95 -6.08 -0.75
N THR A 26 15.83 -7.09 -0.86
CA THR A 26 16.89 -7.36 0.13
C THR A 26 17.96 -6.29 0.20
N GLN A 27 18.30 -5.64 -0.93
CA GLN A 27 19.24 -4.52 -0.93
C GLN A 27 18.65 -3.26 -0.30
N GLU A 28 17.37 -2.97 -0.56
CA GLU A 28 16.70 -1.77 -0.04
C GLU A 28 16.35 -1.90 1.45
N ARG A 29 16.00 -3.11 1.90
CA ARG A 29 15.60 -3.41 3.28
C ARG A 29 16.14 -4.79 3.70
N PRO A 30 17.40 -4.88 4.16
CA PRO A 30 18.01 -6.16 4.51
C PRO A 30 17.35 -6.82 5.75
N ASP A 31 16.73 -6.02 6.63
CA ASP A 31 16.16 -6.51 7.89
C ASP A 31 14.79 -7.18 7.70
N GLU A 32 13.96 -6.66 6.78
CA GLU A 32 12.62 -7.20 6.50
C GLU A 32 12.28 -7.12 4.99
N PRO A 33 12.95 -7.92 4.14
CA PRO A 33 12.82 -7.83 2.68
C PRO A 33 11.51 -8.41 2.14
N PHE A 34 10.82 -9.24 2.92
CA PHE A 34 9.62 -9.95 2.49
C PHE A 34 8.48 -9.76 3.50
N ILE A 35 7.48 -8.95 3.15
CA ILE A 35 6.27 -8.72 3.97
C ILE A 35 5.07 -9.60 3.55
N GLY A 36 5.24 -10.41 2.50
CA GLY A 36 4.16 -11.21 1.90
C GLY A 36 3.30 -10.44 0.90
N SER A 37 2.64 -11.14 -0.01
CA SER A 37 1.77 -10.52 -1.02
C SER A 37 0.53 -9.92 -0.38
N GLY A 38 0.26 -8.64 -0.63
CA GLY A 38 -0.94 -7.95 -0.16
C GLY A 38 -0.85 -7.37 1.23
N GLN A 39 0.27 -7.56 1.93
CA GLN A 39 0.53 -6.93 3.21
C GLN A 39 1.23 -5.58 2.99
N LEU A 40 0.80 -4.57 3.75
CA LEU A 40 1.55 -3.33 3.89
C LEU A 40 2.54 -3.46 5.03
N ARG A 41 3.64 -2.71 4.95
CA ARG A 41 4.60 -2.66 6.05
C ARG A 41 3.94 -2.05 7.28
N PRO A 42 4.39 -2.38 8.50
CA PRO A 42 3.91 -1.73 9.70
C PRO A 42 4.01 -0.19 9.64
N GLU A 43 5.09 0.31 9.05
CA GLU A 43 5.34 1.74 8.82
C GLU A 43 4.30 2.40 7.89
N ASP A 44 3.80 1.67 6.89
CA ASP A 44 2.80 2.14 5.93
C ASP A 44 1.35 2.00 6.45
N HIS A 45 1.14 1.15 7.45
CA HIS A 45 -0.18 0.87 8.01
C HIS A 45 -0.81 2.12 8.64
N ALA A 46 -0.01 2.89 9.38
CA ALA A 46 -0.47 4.14 10.00
C ALA A 46 -0.90 5.16 8.95
N ALA A 47 -0.15 5.30 7.85
CA ALA A 47 -0.49 6.21 6.76
C ALA A 47 -1.81 5.80 6.08
N ARG A 48 -2.02 4.51 5.84
CA ARG A 48 -3.26 4.00 5.24
C ARG A 48 -4.48 4.25 6.14
N GLU A 49 -4.36 3.99 7.44
CA GLU A 49 -5.45 4.25 8.38
C GLU A 49 -5.77 5.74 8.49
N LEU A 50 -4.75 6.60 8.50
CA LEU A 50 -4.94 8.05 8.47
C LEU A 50 -5.66 8.50 7.20
N GLN A 51 -5.26 8.00 6.02
CA GLN A 51 -5.92 8.32 4.75
C GLN A 51 -7.38 7.83 4.72
N LYS A 52 -7.66 6.67 5.30
CA LYS A 52 -9.03 6.16 5.44
C LYS A 52 -9.87 7.08 6.31
N ARG A 53 -9.38 7.42 7.50
CA ARG A 53 -10.06 8.31 8.43
C ARG A 53 -10.31 9.70 7.83
N LEU A 54 -9.37 10.22 7.05
CA LEU A 54 -9.52 11.49 6.37
C LEU A 54 -10.67 11.46 5.36
N ARG A 55 -10.77 10.40 4.54
CA ARG A 55 -11.90 10.21 3.61
C ARG A 55 -13.24 10.12 4.33
N ASP A 56 -13.31 9.34 5.40
CA ASP A 56 -14.53 9.16 6.18
C ASP A 56 -15.00 10.51 6.77
N LEU A 57 -14.08 11.29 7.33
CA LEU A 57 -14.36 12.62 7.87
C LEU A 57 -14.78 13.63 6.79
N GLU A 58 -14.16 13.57 5.61
CA GLU A 58 -14.53 14.42 4.47
C GLU A 58 -15.96 14.12 4.01
N GLU A 59 -16.34 12.84 3.95
CA GLU A 59 -17.69 12.40 3.61
C GLU A 59 -18.72 12.86 4.66
N GLU A 60 -18.45 12.63 5.95
CA GLU A 60 -19.30 13.09 7.05
C GLU A 60 -19.51 14.61 6.97
N ASN A 61 -18.44 15.38 6.74
CA ASN A 61 -18.51 16.83 6.65
C ASN A 61 -19.36 17.28 5.44
N ALA A 62 -19.24 16.59 4.29
CA ALA A 62 -20.04 16.85 3.12
C ALA A 62 -21.54 16.59 3.36
N ILE A 63 -21.87 15.49 4.05
CA ILE A 63 -23.25 15.16 4.43
C ILE A 63 -23.81 16.24 5.36
N LEU A 64 -23.06 16.63 6.40
CA LEU A 64 -23.47 17.66 7.35
C LEU A 64 -23.70 19.01 6.66
N LYS A 65 -22.79 19.44 5.79
CA LYS A 65 -22.96 20.67 4.99
C LYS A 65 -24.21 20.62 4.12
N LYS A 66 -24.47 19.47 3.47
CA LYS A 66 -25.67 19.27 2.65
C LYS A 66 -26.94 19.37 3.50
N ALA A 67 -26.97 18.75 4.67
CA ALA A 67 -28.08 18.82 5.61
C ALA A 67 -28.33 20.25 6.10
N MET A 68 -27.28 20.97 6.52
CA MET A 68 -27.39 22.38 6.94
C MET A 68 -28.03 23.25 5.86
N ARG A 69 -27.62 23.07 4.59
CA ARG A 69 -28.19 23.83 3.47
C ARG A 69 -29.69 23.56 3.29
N ILE A 70 -30.13 22.32 3.45
CA ILE A 70 -31.56 21.95 3.37
C ILE A 70 -32.31 22.65 4.51
N PHE A 71 -31.86 22.49 5.76
CA PHE A 71 -32.52 23.08 6.92
C PHE A 71 -32.53 24.61 6.94
N ALA A 72 -31.51 25.27 6.35
CA ALA A 72 -31.47 26.72 6.23
C ALA A 72 -32.47 27.25 5.18
N ASN A 73 -32.70 26.50 4.10
CA ASN A 73 -33.60 26.89 3.01
C ASN A 73 -35.07 26.56 3.29
N ASP A 74 -35.36 25.61 4.18
CA ASP A 74 -36.72 25.24 4.62
C ASP A 74 -37.39 26.29 5.55
N ARG A 75 -36.69 27.34 5.97
CA ARG A 75 -37.25 28.42 6.83
C ARG A 75 -37.97 29.53 6.05
N LYS A 76 -38.58 29.22 4.90
CA LYS A 76 -39.36 30.17 4.10
C LYS A 76 -40.82 29.80 4.05
#